data_AF-A0AAV6XNB8-F1
#
_entry.id   AF-A0AAV6XNB8-F1
#
_cell.length_a   1.000
_cell.length_b   1.000
_cell.length_c   1.000
_cell.angle_alpha   90.00
_cell.angle_beta   90.00
_cell.angle_gamma   90.00
#
_symmetry.space_group_name_H-M   'P 1'
#
loop_
_entity.id
_entity.type
_entity.pdbx_description
1 polymer ?
#
loop_
_entity_poly.entity_id
_entity_poly.type
_entity_poly.pdbx_seq_one_letter_code
_entity_poly.pdbx_strand_id
1 'polypeptide(L)'
;MDVYTDHQELLVVLEAIVLQIRFFLMVSYWVYRRRHRRRFITQHAARARYSMLERTSDQVKHLNSLINMTDQACINNLRMSRNAFFHCILEVKGGLTHTKHVKITEQVAMFLVVLSHHTKNRIVTQQFIRSGYTVSVIFHRVLNALLRIHTCFLSTSEPIEENCSSDRWKWFKGCLGVLDGTYIPIQVPQSDKGRYRNRKEQISVNVLAVCDTNMKYVYVLTGWEGSATDFRVLKDVVARPNGLKVPNEHVVDPIETEVPETNEPNDCHAPKSNVTGHATMVLDHNDTKPQS
;
A
#
# COMPACT_ATOMS: atom_id res chain seq x y z
N MET A 1 81.33 54.96 21.23
CA MET A 1 80.63 54.28 20.10
C MET A 1 79.44 53.48 20.65
N ASP A 2 78.90 53.92 21.79
CA ASP A 2 78.15 53.05 22.72
C ASP A 2 76.67 53.41 22.81
N VAL A 3 76.29 54.61 22.34
CA VAL A 3 74.89 55.07 22.32
C VAL A 3 74.09 54.39 21.20
N TYR A 4 74.76 54.00 20.11
CA TYR A 4 74.10 53.36 18.95
C TYR A 4 73.77 51.87 19.21
N THR A 5 74.64 51.19 19.94
CA THR A 5 74.47 49.79 20.37
C THR A 5 73.35 49.64 21.40
N ASP A 6 73.21 50.57 22.34
CA ASP A 6 72.16 50.56 23.36
C ASP A 6 70.74 50.73 22.76
N HIS A 7 70.63 51.58 21.72
CA HIS A 7 69.40 51.71 20.93
C HIS A 7 69.05 50.46 20.12
N GLN A 8 70.05 49.72 19.62
CA GLN A 8 69.82 48.46 18.90
C GLN A 8 69.36 47.34 19.84
N GLU A 9 69.92 47.23 21.04
CA GLU A 9 69.46 46.26 22.04
C GLU A 9 68.01 46.53 22.47
N LEU A 10 67.65 47.81 22.69
CA LEU A 10 66.28 48.22 22.97
C LEU A 10 65.29 47.84 21.87
N LEU A 11 65.67 47.98 20.59
CA LEU A 11 64.83 47.59 19.45
C LEU A 11 64.61 46.07 19.39
N VAL A 12 65.65 45.26 19.66
CA VAL A 12 65.54 43.79 19.70
C VAL A 12 64.63 43.35 20.85
N VAL A 13 64.74 43.98 22.02
CA VAL A 13 63.86 43.70 23.17
C VAL A 13 62.41 44.08 22.87
N LEU A 14 62.17 45.22 22.21
CA LEU A 14 60.83 45.65 21.80
C LEU A 14 60.19 44.68 20.78
N GLU A 15 60.92 44.25 19.76
CA GLU A 15 60.47 43.24 18.79
C GLU A 15 60.10 41.92 19.49
N ALA A 16 60.93 41.46 20.44
CA ALA A 16 60.67 40.25 21.21
C ALA A 16 59.39 40.36 22.06
N ILE A 17 59.15 41.50 22.71
CA ILE A 17 57.94 41.77 23.48
C ILE A 17 56.71 41.80 22.56
N VAL A 18 56.80 42.46 21.40
CA VAL A 18 55.72 42.53 20.41
C VAL A 18 55.36 41.14 19.88
N LEU A 19 56.35 40.27 19.64
CA LEU A 19 56.13 38.89 19.23
C LEU A 19 55.45 38.05 20.32
N GLN A 20 55.84 38.21 21.59
CA GLN A 20 55.18 37.56 22.71
C GLN A 20 53.70 37.98 22.81
N ILE A 21 53.42 39.29 22.74
CA ILE A 21 52.04 39.81 22.77
C ILE A 21 51.22 39.23 21.61
N ARG A 22 51.76 39.22 20.39
CA ARG A 22 51.10 38.62 19.22
C ARG A 22 50.81 37.13 19.41
N PHE A 23 51.75 36.38 19.98
CA PHE A 23 51.54 34.96 20.29
C PHE A 23 50.41 34.76 21.32
N PHE A 24 50.38 35.54 22.41
CA PHE A 24 49.30 35.50 23.39
C PHE A 24 47.93 35.86 22.78
N LEU A 25 47.87 36.85 21.89
CA LEU A 25 46.65 37.21 21.17
C LEU A 25 46.18 36.10 20.22
N MET A 26 47.11 35.44 19.52
CA MET A 26 46.79 34.31 18.63
C MET A 26 46.27 33.10 19.41
N VAL A 27 46.92 32.74 20.53
CA VAL A 27 46.49 31.63 21.38
C VAL A 27 45.14 31.92 22.04
N SER A 28 44.95 33.13 22.58
CA SER A 28 43.67 33.51 23.19
C SER A 28 42.54 33.56 22.16
N TYR A 29 42.78 34.08 20.96
CA TYR A 29 41.83 34.02 19.84
C TYR A 29 41.51 32.58 19.44
N TRP A 30 42.52 31.71 19.34
CA TRP A 30 42.31 30.29 19.03
C TRP A 30 41.48 29.58 20.10
N VAL A 31 41.76 29.80 21.39
CA VAL A 31 40.98 29.26 22.51
C VAL A 31 39.55 29.79 22.50
N TYR A 32 39.36 31.10 22.28
CA TYR A 32 38.06 31.73 22.15
C TYR A 32 37.27 31.10 21.00
N ARG A 33 37.86 31.01 19.80
CA ARG A 33 37.24 30.41 18.62
C ARG A 33 36.94 28.93 18.82
N ARG A 34 37.82 28.17 19.50
CA ARG A 34 37.61 26.76 19.83
C ARG A 34 36.47 26.58 20.84
N ARG A 35 36.39 27.40 21.88
CA ARG A 35 35.28 27.41 22.85
C ARG A 35 33.97 27.81 22.18
N HIS A 36 33.98 28.86 21.37
CA HIS A 36 32.80 29.33 20.63
C HIS A 36 32.29 28.24 19.68
N ARG A 37 33.18 27.62 18.90
CA ARG A 37 32.84 26.49 18.01
C ARG A 37 32.28 25.30 18.79
N ARG A 38 32.87 24.94 19.94
CA ARG A 38 32.36 23.87 20.81
C ARG A 38 30.96 24.20 21.35
N ARG A 39 30.74 25.41 21.89
CA ARG A 39 29.43 25.87 22.38
C ARG A 39 28.37 25.82 21.30
N PHE A 40 28.70 26.32 20.10
CA PHE A 40 27.81 26.27 18.95
C PHE A 40 27.42 24.84 18.59
N ILE A 41 28.39 23.92 18.46
CA ILE A 41 28.13 22.50 18.18
C ILE A 41 27.25 21.87 19.27
N THR A 42 27.54 22.10 20.56
CA THR A 42 26.74 21.55 21.66
C THR A 42 25.31 22.08 21.67
N GLN A 43 25.11 23.37 21.41
CA GLN A 43 23.76 23.96 21.33
C GLN A 43 22.98 23.42 20.12
N HIS A 44 23.62 23.27 18.95
CA HIS A 44 22.99 22.67 17.78
C HIS A 44 22.65 21.20 18.01
N ALA A 45 23.53 20.44 18.67
CA ALA A 45 23.27 19.07 19.04
C ALA A 45 22.11 18.95 20.06
N ALA A 46 22.04 19.84 21.05
CA ALA A 46 20.94 19.89 22.01
C ALA A 46 19.61 20.24 21.33
N ARG A 47 19.60 21.24 20.44
CA ARG A 47 18.41 21.64 19.66
C ARG A 47 17.95 20.53 18.71
N ALA A 48 18.88 19.85 18.05
CA ALA A 48 18.59 18.69 17.20
C ALA A 48 18.03 17.52 18.03
N ARG A 49 18.58 17.25 19.22
CA ARG A 49 18.05 16.22 20.14
C ARG A 49 16.64 16.57 20.62
N TYR A 50 16.39 17.81 21.03
CA TYR A 50 15.07 18.27 21.45
C TYR A 50 14.04 18.15 20.31
N SER A 51 14.41 18.60 19.11
CA SER A 51 13.57 18.45 17.91
C SER A 51 13.29 16.98 17.56
N MET A 52 14.24 16.06 17.80
CA MET A 52 14.02 14.62 17.60
C MET A 52 13.10 14.00 18.65
N LEU A 53 13.20 14.41 19.92
CA LEU A 53 12.31 13.95 21.00
C LEU A 53 10.88 14.41 20.76
N GLU A 54 10.69 15.68 20.40
CA GLU A 54 9.38 16.25 20.05
C GLU A 54 8.79 15.53 18.84
N ARG A 55 9.57 15.35 17.78
CA ARG A 55 9.18 14.59 16.58
C ARG A 55 8.76 13.16 16.89
N THR A 56 9.51 12.46 17.74
CA THR A 56 9.19 11.08 18.13
C THR A 56 7.90 11.03 18.94
N SER A 57 7.69 12.00 19.83
CA SER A 57 6.45 12.14 20.59
C SER A 57 5.25 12.34 19.67
N ASP A 58 5.36 13.24 18.69
CA ASP A 58 4.26 13.54 17.77
C ASP A 58 3.96 12.38 16.81
N GLN A 59 4.99 11.63 16.39
CA GLN A 59 4.81 10.38 15.63
C GLN A 59 4.00 9.35 16.41
N VAL A 60 4.32 9.16 17.69
CA VAL A 60 3.61 8.21 18.56
C VAL A 60 2.19 8.69 18.84
N LYS A 61 1.98 9.99 19.08
CA LYS A 61 0.64 10.57 19.25
C LYS A 61 -0.21 10.36 18.01
N HIS A 62 0.34 10.62 16.82
CA HIS A 62 -0.39 10.42 15.57
C HIS A 62 -0.74 8.94 15.38
N LEU A 63 0.20 8.02 15.59
CA LEU A 63 -0.07 6.58 15.48
C LEU A 63 -1.15 6.13 16.47
N ASN A 64 -1.12 6.62 17.71
CA ASN A 64 -2.14 6.36 18.71
C ASN A 64 -3.51 6.94 18.31
N SER A 65 -3.55 8.10 17.66
CA SER A 65 -4.80 8.70 17.17
C SER A 65 -5.47 7.85 16.10
N LEU A 66 -4.69 7.13 15.29
CA LEU A 66 -5.21 6.25 14.24
C LEU A 66 -5.72 4.91 14.81
N ILE A 67 -5.00 4.34 15.78
CA ILE A 67 -5.24 2.95 16.23
C ILE A 67 -5.97 2.88 17.57
N ASN A 68 -5.58 3.69 18.56
CA ASN A 68 -5.90 3.45 19.96
C ASN A 68 -7.11 4.25 20.48
N MET A 69 -7.74 5.10 19.66
CA MET A 69 -8.90 5.88 20.11
C MET A 69 -10.18 5.03 20.19
N THR A 70 -10.62 4.46 19.06
CA THR A 70 -11.82 3.59 18.98
C THR A 70 -11.67 2.59 17.83
N ASP A 71 -12.41 1.48 17.87
CA ASP A 71 -12.45 0.54 16.74
C ASP A 71 -12.99 1.21 15.47
N GLN A 72 -13.96 2.12 15.61
CA GLN A 72 -14.48 2.89 14.48
C GLN A 72 -13.43 3.81 13.86
N ALA A 73 -12.60 4.47 14.68
CA ALA A 73 -11.49 5.28 14.18
C ALA A 73 -10.47 4.43 13.43
N CYS A 74 -10.14 3.25 13.96
CA CYS A 74 -9.24 2.31 13.29
C CYS A 74 -9.81 1.85 11.94
N ILE A 75 -11.10 1.50 11.88
CA ILE A 75 -11.78 1.11 10.63
C ILE A 75 -11.83 2.29 9.64
N ASN A 76 -12.15 3.49 10.10
CA ASN A 76 -12.24 4.66 9.24
C ASN A 76 -10.89 5.04 8.62
N ASN A 77 -9.80 4.92 9.38
CA ASN A 77 -8.47 5.32 8.94
C ASN A 77 -7.66 4.21 8.26
N LEU A 78 -7.81 2.97 8.72
CA LEU A 78 -6.97 1.82 8.34
C LEU A 78 -7.76 0.68 7.67
N ARG A 79 -9.10 0.81 7.58
CA ARG A 79 -10.03 -0.20 7.01
C ARG A 79 -9.99 -1.56 7.70
N MET A 80 -9.53 -1.60 8.95
CA MET A 80 -9.51 -2.80 9.77
C MET A 80 -9.80 -2.48 11.23
N SER A 81 -10.37 -3.45 11.96
CA SER A 81 -10.56 -3.35 13.41
C SER A 81 -9.21 -3.37 14.13
N ARG A 82 -9.17 -2.86 15.38
CA ARG A 82 -7.91 -2.88 16.16
C ARG A 82 -7.41 -4.30 16.38
N ASN A 83 -8.34 -5.23 16.63
CA ASN A 83 -8.01 -6.64 16.82
C ASN A 83 -7.29 -7.22 15.59
N ALA A 84 -7.86 -7.00 14.40
CA ALA A 84 -7.24 -7.45 13.15
C ALA A 84 -5.88 -6.78 12.89
N PHE A 85 -5.74 -5.50 13.24
CA PHE A 85 -4.48 -4.77 13.09
C PHE A 85 -3.35 -5.33 13.98
N PHE A 86 -3.63 -5.62 15.25
CA PHE A 86 -2.62 -6.17 16.15
C PHE A 86 -2.33 -7.65 15.89
N HIS A 87 -3.30 -8.41 15.40
CA HIS A 87 -3.10 -9.80 14.96
C HIS A 87 -2.64 -9.91 13.50
N CYS A 88 -2.09 -8.84 12.94
CA CYS A 88 -1.67 -8.86 11.55
C CYS A 88 -0.53 -9.86 11.33
N ILE A 89 -0.80 -10.85 10.48
CA ILE A 89 0.09 -11.99 10.21
C ILE A 89 1.35 -11.56 9.41
N LEU A 90 1.43 -10.30 8.97
CA LEU A 90 2.56 -9.77 8.20
C LEU A 90 3.91 -9.86 8.93
N GLU A 91 3.91 -9.79 10.26
CA GLU A 91 5.13 -9.98 11.05
C GLU A 91 5.55 -11.46 11.05
N VAL A 92 4.62 -12.36 11.37
CA VAL A 92 4.91 -13.79 11.59
C VAL A 92 5.12 -14.55 10.27
N LYS A 93 4.22 -14.40 9.29
CA LYS A 93 4.33 -15.10 7.99
C LYS A 93 4.89 -14.22 6.87
N GLY A 94 4.70 -12.90 6.94
CA GLY A 94 5.17 -11.97 5.89
C GLY A 94 6.66 -11.65 5.94
N GLY A 95 7.33 -11.96 7.07
CA GLY A 95 8.74 -11.65 7.29
C GLY A 95 9.02 -10.15 7.41
N LEU A 96 8.01 -9.36 7.79
CA LEU A 96 8.16 -7.92 7.97
C LEU A 96 8.91 -7.64 9.27
N THR A 97 10.05 -6.97 9.17
CA THR A 97 10.90 -6.64 10.33
C THR A 97 10.89 -5.15 10.68
N HIS A 98 11.18 -4.86 11.94
CA HIS A 98 11.43 -3.49 12.39
C HIS A 98 12.62 -2.88 11.65
N THR A 99 12.53 -1.59 11.34
CA THR A 99 13.70 -0.81 10.95
C THR A 99 14.24 -0.06 12.15
N LYS A 100 15.49 0.44 12.05
CA LYS A 100 16.12 1.24 13.12
C LYS A 100 15.26 2.42 13.61
N HIS A 101 14.39 2.96 12.74
CA HIS A 101 13.65 4.20 13.02
C HIS A 101 12.13 4.05 12.95
N VAL A 102 11.61 2.94 12.43
CA VAL A 102 10.16 2.74 12.18
C VAL A 102 9.75 1.33 12.61
N LYS A 103 8.77 1.27 13.52
CA LYS A 103 8.21 0.01 14.05
C LYS A 103 7.29 -0.66 13.02
N ILE A 104 7.01 -1.95 13.17
CA ILE A 104 6.12 -2.69 12.27
C ILE A 104 4.71 -2.07 12.27
N THR A 105 4.18 -1.72 13.45
CA THR A 105 2.89 -1.04 13.59
C THR A 105 2.83 0.26 12.77
N GLU A 106 3.85 1.11 12.87
CA GLU A 106 3.94 2.34 12.07
C GLU A 106 4.07 2.02 10.57
N GLN A 107 4.85 1.00 10.18
CA GLN A 107 4.99 0.59 8.78
C GLN A 107 3.65 0.16 8.17
N VAL A 108 2.92 -0.71 8.86
CA VAL A 108 1.62 -1.21 8.43
C VAL A 108 0.59 -0.09 8.41
N ALA A 109 0.56 0.77 9.44
CA ALA A 109 -0.34 1.91 9.49
C ALA A 109 -0.10 2.88 8.31
N MET A 110 1.16 3.21 8.00
CA MET A 110 1.49 4.06 6.84
C MET A 110 0.99 3.46 5.52
N PHE A 111 1.22 2.15 5.33
CA PHE A 111 0.75 1.44 4.13
C PHE A 111 -0.78 1.45 4.02
N LEU A 112 -1.48 1.17 5.12
CA LEU A 112 -2.94 1.14 5.15
C LEU A 112 -3.56 2.53 4.94
N VAL A 113 -3.00 3.60 5.50
CA VAL A 113 -3.50 4.97 5.25
C VAL A 113 -3.39 5.36 3.78
N VAL A 114 -2.33 4.91 3.08
CA VAL A 114 -2.20 5.12 1.63
C VAL A 114 -3.32 4.42 0.88
N LEU A 115 -3.57 3.14 1.17
CA LEU A 115 -4.61 2.35 0.48
C LEU A 115 -6.03 2.79 0.83
N SER A 116 -6.29 3.12 2.10
CA SER A 116 -7.62 3.42 2.65
C SER A 116 -8.24 4.69 2.09
N HIS A 117 -7.38 5.66 1.75
CA HIS A 117 -7.79 7.01 1.35
C HIS A 117 -7.14 7.47 0.04
N HIS A 118 -6.41 6.60 -0.65
CA HIS A 118 -5.64 6.96 -1.86
C HIS A 118 -4.68 8.15 -1.59
N THR A 119 -4.03 8.13 -0.42
CA THR A 119 -3.24 9.28 0.06
C THR A 119 -1.94 9.42 -0.70
N LYS A 120 -1.66 10.62 -1.22
CA LYS A 120 -0.39 10.93 -1.89
C LYS A 120 0.78 10.88 -0.91
N ASN A 121 1.94 10.40 -1.36
CA ASN A 121 3.16 10.29 -0.54
C ASN A 121 3.47 11.59 0.23
N ARG A 122 3.37 12.76 -0.42
CA ARG A 122 3.60 14.07 0.23
C ARG A 122 2.72 14.32 1.46
N ILE A 123 1.47 13.87 1.46
CA ILE A 123 0.57 14.05 2.62
C ILE A 123 1.00 13.10 3.75
N VAL A 124 1.32 11.85 3.43
CA VAL A 124 1.82 10.87 4.40
C VAL A 124 3.13 11.33 5.04
N THR A 125 4.02 12.00 4.29
CA THR A 125 5.26 12.55 4.86
C THR A 125 4.99 13.55 5.99
N GLN A 126 3.95 14.37 5.85
CA GLN A 126 3.56 15.35 6.86
C GLN A 126 2.88 14.68 8.05
N GLN A 127 1.93 13.77 7.80
CA GLN A 127 1.18 13.06 8.84
C GLN A 127 2.07 12.22 9.75
N PHE A 128 2.99 11.44 9.17
CA PHE A 128 3.90 10.58 9.94
C PHE A 128 5.23 11.26 10.26
N ILE A 129 5.42 12.52 9.84
CA ILE A 129 6.66 13.27 10.03
C ILE A 129 7.86 12.41 9.59
N ARG A 130 7.80 11.82 8.38
CA ARG A 130 8.82 10.95 7.78
C ARG A 130 9.22 11.50 6.41
N SER A 131 10.44 11.19 5.96
CA SER A 131 10.84 11.57 4.60
C SER A 131 10.03 10.81 3.55
N GLY A 132 9.82 11.40 2.37
CA GLY A 132 9.12 10.72 1.27
C GLY A 132 9.81 9.46 0.78
N TYR A 133 11.15 9.43 0.91
CA TYR A 133 11.94 8.23 0.69
C TYR A 133 11.56 7.13 1.67
N THR A 134 11.49 7.44 2.97
CA THR A 134 11.08 6.48 4.00
C THR A 134 9.68 5.93 3.74
N VAL A 135 8.70 6.80 3.42
CA VAL A 135 7.33 6.38 3.08
C VAL A 135 7.34 5.40 1.91
N SER A 136 8.06 5.72 0.83
CA SER A 136 8.14 4.88 -0.36
C SER A 136 8.78 3.52 -0.06
N VAL A 137 9.90 3.49 0.68
CA VAL A 137 10.57 2.24 1.07
C VAL A 137 9.65 1.38 1.93
N ILE A 138 8.96 1.97 2.90
CA ILE A 138 8.02 1.26 3.76
C ILE A 138 6.86 0.69 2.96
N PHE A 139 6.27 1.49 2.07
CA PHE A 139 5.15 1.07 1.24
C PHE A 139 5.48 -0.21 0.46
N HIS A 140 6.64 -0.24 -0.21
CA HIS A 140 7.08 -1.41 -0.97
C HIS A 140 7.48 -2.59 -0.06
N ARG A 141 8.05 -2.33 1.12
CA ARG A 141 8.37 -3.40 2.09
C ARG A 141 7.11 -4.12 2.55
N VAL A 142 6.07 -3.37 2.93
CA VAL A 142 4.79 -3.94 3.38
C VAL A 142 4.07 -4.62 2.23
N LEU A 143 4.08 -4.02 1.03
CA LEU A 143 3.53 -4.64 -0.18
C LEU A 143 4.19 -6.00 -0.48
N ASN A 144 5.52 -6.06 -0.46
CA ASN A 144 6.25 -7.30 -0.71
C ASN A 144 5.97 -8.36 0.36
N ALA A 145 5.85 -7.96 1.64
CA ALA A 145 5.46 -8.88 2.71
C ALA A 145 4.04 -9.42 2.49
N LEU A 146 3.11 -8.57 2.07
CA LEU A 146 1.73 -8.97 1.74
C LEU A 146 1.67 -9.91 0.54
N LEU A 147 2.42 -9.61 -0.52
CA LEU A 147 2.51 -10.48 -1.70
C LEU A 147 3.09 -11.86 -1.38
N ARG A 148 3.99 -11.99 -0.39
CA ARG A 148 4.50 -13.30 0.03
C ARG A 148 3.45 -14.17 0.69
N ILE A 149 2.51 -13.56 1.40
CA ILE A 149 1.46 -14.28 2.14
C ILE A 149 0.10 -14.25 1.43
N HIS A 150 0.03 -13.74 0.20
CA HIS A 150 -1.24 -13.54 -0.50
C HIS A 150 -2.07 -14.85 -0.59
N THR A 151 -1.39 -15.99 -0.76
CA THR A 151 -2.02 -17.32 -0.80
C THR A 151 -2.70 -17.70 0.51
N CYS A 152 -2.26 -17.17 1.66
CA CYS A 152 -2.95 -17.38 2.94
C CYS A 152 -4.30 -16.66 3.04
N PHE A 153 -4.55 -15.68 2.17
CA PHE A 153 -5.84 -15.00 2.07
C PHE A 153 -6.78 -15.66 1.05
N LEU A 154 -6.28 -16.65 0.29
CA LEU A 154 -7.08 -17.44 -0.62
C LEU A 154 -7.63 -18.67 0.11
N SER A 155 -8.93 -18.87 0.00
CA SER A 155 -9.68 -20.00 0.54
C SER A 155 -9.63 -21.16 -0.45
N THR A 156 -9.40 -22.37 0.04
CA THR A 156 -9.73 -23.58 -0.72
C THR A 156 -11.22 -23.83 -0.55
N SER A 157 -12.03 -23.48 -1.56
CA SER A 157 -13.46 -23.77 -1.51
C SER A 157 -13.74 -25.18 -1.96
N GLU A 158 -14.65 -25.82 -1.24
CA GLU A 158 -15.30 -27.05 -1.66
C GLU A 158 -16.60 -26.70 -2.41
N PRO A 159 -17.07 -27.57 -3.31
CA PRO A 159 -18.36 -27.42 -3.95
C PRO A 159 -19.48 -27.40 -2.91
N ILE A 160 -20.52 -26.62 -3.17
CA ILE A 160 -21.74 -26.65 -2.36
C ILE A 160 -22.36 -28.05 -2.43
N GLU A 161 -22.47 -28.69 -1.28
CA GLU A 161 -23.07 -30.02 -1.12
C GLU A 161 -24.54 -30.06 -1.54
N GLU A 162 -25.00 -31.22 -2.00
CA GLU A 162 -26.39 -31.43 -2.42
C GLU A 162 -27.40 -31.19 -1.29
N ASN A 163 -27.00 -31.46 -0.05
CA ASN A 163 -27.80 -31.31 1.17
C ASN A 163 -27.49 -30.02 1.94
N CYS A 164 -26.99 -28.99 1.26
CA CYS A 164 -26.68 -27.70 1.88
C CYS A 164 -27.89 -27.16 2.65
N SER A 165 -27.73 -26.97 3.97
CA SER A 165 -28.80 -26.47 4.85
C SER A 165 -29.04 -24.96 4.73
N SER A 166 -28.21 -24.24 3.97
CA SER A 166 -28.35 -22.81 3.80
C SER A 166 -29.42 -22.48 2.76
N ASP A 167 -30.45 -21.73 3.17
CA ASP A 167 -31.50 -21.25 2.25
C ASP A 167 -30.96 -20.40 1.08
N ARG A 168 -29.83 -19.73 1.29
CA ARG A 168 -29.16 -18.92 0.25
C ARG A 168 -28.46 -19.78 -0.80
N TRP A 169 -27.84 -20.89 -0.39
CA TRP A 169 -26.89 -21.64 -1.22
C TRP A 169 -27.43 -23.00 -1.69
N LYS A 170 -28.51 -23.52 -1.12
CA LYS A 170 -29.09 -24.85 -1.46
C LYS A 170 -29.47 -25.04 -2.94
N TRP A 171 -29.71 -23.94 -3.66
CA TRP A 171 -30.07 -23.94 -5.08
C TRP A 171 -28.85 -24.03 -6.02
N PHE A 172 -27.64 -23.91 -5.45
CA PHE A 172 -26.39 -23.70 -6.17
C PHE A 172 -25.43 -24.89 -5.98
N LYS A 173 -25.97 -26.10 -6.12
CA LYS A 173 -25.25 -27.37 -5.91
C LYS A 173 -24.05 -27.48 -6.84
N GLY A 174 -22.96 -28.04 -6.33
CA GLY A 174 -21.70 -28.16 -7.06
C GLY A 174 -20.94 -26.84 -7.22
N CYS A 175 -21.50 -25.68 -6.87
CA CYS A 175 -20.78 -24.43 -7.12
C CYS A 175 -19.63 -24.21 -6.13
N LEU A 176 -18.45 -23.88 -6.64
CA LEU A 176 -17.26 -23.49 -5.88
C LEU A 176 -17.39 -22.06 -5.33
N GLY A 177 -18.20 -21.22 -5.96
CA GLY A 177 -18.34 -19.83 -5.55
C GLY A 177 -18.97 -18.93 -6.60
N VAL A 178 -19.02 -17.65 -6.24
CA VAL A 178 -19.55 -16.57 -7.07
C VAL A 178 -18.40 -15.84 -7.74
N LEU A 179 -18.50 -15.68 -9.05
CA LEU A 179 -17.53 -15.00 -9.90
C LEU A 179 -18.08 -13.64 -10.34
N ASP A 180 -17.28 -12.60 -10.16
CA ASP A 180 -17.62 -11.24 -10.59
C ASP A 180 -16.36 -10.46 -11.01
N GLY A 181 -16.56 -9.53 -11.94
CA GLY A 181 -15.54 -8.63 -12.46
C GLY A 181 -15.66 -7.24 -11.85
N THR A 182 -14.55 -6.65 -11.42
CA THR A 182 -14.49 -5.29 -10.92
C THR A 182 -13.45 -4.46 -11.67
N TYR A 183 -13.79 -3.20 -11.96
CA TYR A 183 -12.94 -2.29 -12.71
C TYR A 183 -12.21 -1.34 -11.75
N ILE A 184 -10.88 -1.41 -11.70
CA ILE A 184 -10.05 -0.50 -10.91
C ILE A 184 -9.55 0.62 -11.81
N PRO A 185 -9.86 1.90 -11.52
CA PRO A 185 -9.36 3.03 -12.29
C PRO A 185 -7.84 3.12 -12.25
N ILE A 186 -7.22 3.34 -13.40
CA ILE A 186 -5.76 3.48 -13.51
C ILE A 186 -5.35 4.63 -14.43
N GLN A 187 -4.08 5.03 -14.34
CA GLN A 187 -3.46 5.97 -15.27
C GLN A 187 -2.52 5.21 -16.20
N VAL A 188 -2.70 5.38 -17.50
CA VAL A 188 -1.87 4.78 -18.56
C VAL A 188 -1.43 5.84 -19.57
N PRO A 189 -0.33 5.61 -20.29
CA PRO A 189 0.09 6.47 -21.41
C PRO A 189 -1.03 6.64 -22.45
N GLN A 190 -0.99 7.76 -23.18
CA GLN A 190 -2.03 8.08 -24.16
C GLN A 190 -2.21 7.00 -25.23
N SER A 191 -1.11 6.35 -25.64
CA SER A 191 -1.11 5.24 -26.60
C SER A 191 -1.93 4.02 -26.14
N ASP A 192 -2.02 3.80 -24.83
CA ASP A 192 -2.64 2.61 -24.26
C ASP A 192 -4.09 2.83 -23.81
N LYS A 193 -4.54 4.09 -23.72
CA LYS A 193 -5.89 4.44 -23.24
C LYS A 193 -7.00 3.72 -24.00
N GLY A 194 -6.82 3.43 -25.29
CA GLY A 194 -7.81 2.67 -26.08
C GLY A 194 -8.05 1.28 -25.51
N ARG A 195 -6.99 0.57 -25.10
CA ARG A 195 -7.07 -0.80 -24.54
C ARG A 195 -7.71 -0.80 -23.15
N TYR A 196 -7.40 0.19 -22.33
CA TYR A 196 -7.90 0.23 -20.95
C TYR A 196 -9.25 0.93 -20.79
N ARG A 197 -9.90 1.36 -21.88
CA ARG A 197 -11.21 2.02 -21.83
C ARG A 197 -12.32 0.98 -21.64
N ASN A 198 -13.06 1.09 -20.55
CA ASN A 198 -14.24 0.25 -20.29
C ASN A 198 -15.51 0.80 -20.94
N ARG A 199 -16.62 0.05 -20.81
CA ARG A 199 -17.95 0.42 -21.36
C ARG A 199 -18.52 1.74 -20.79
N LYS A 200 -18.02 2.20 -19.64
CA LYS A 200 -18.37 3.48 -19.02
C LYS A 200 -17.41 4.60 -19.40
N GLU A 201 -16.61 4.39 -20.46
CA GLU A 201 -15.58 5.30 -20.96
C GLU A 201 -14.47 5.65 -19.95
N GLN A 202 -14.32 4.87 -18.88
CA GLN A 202 -13.29 5.06 -17.87
C GLN A 202 -12.06 4.19 -18.17
N ILE A 203 -10.88 4.73 -17.90
CA ILE A 203 -9.61 4.02 -18.01
C ILE A 203 -9.43 3.15 -16.76
N SER A 204 -9.44 1.84 -16.93
CA SER A 204 -9.42 0.88 -15.82
C SER A 204 -8.78 -0.45 -16.21
N VAL A 205 -8.41 -1.24 -15.20
CA VAL A 205 -8.09 -2.67 -15.33
C VAL A 205 -9.25 -3.50 -14.81
N ASN A 206 -9.54 -4.60 -15.49
CA ASN A 206 -10.49 -5.60 -15.01
C ASN A 206 -9.79 -6.52 -14.01
N VAL A 207 -10.43 -6.72 -12.87
CA VAL A 207 -10.06 -7.67 -11.83
C VAL A 207 -11.21 -8.64 -11.66
N LEU A 208 -10.95 -9.91 -11.97
CA LEU A 208 -11.91 -10.98 -11.75
C LEU A 208 -11.63 -11.64 -10.41
N ALA A 209 -12.65 -11.81 -9.60
CA ALA A 209 -12.55 -12.52 -8.33
C ALA A 209 -13.61 -13.61 -8.22
N VAL A 210 -13.25 -14.71 -7.56
CA VAL A 210 -14.16 -15.78 -7.15
C VAL A 210 -14.21 -15.80 -5.64
N CYS A 211 -15.40 -15.80 -5.07
CA CYS A 211 -15.63 -15.84 -3.63
C CYS A 211 -16.44 -17.07 -3.24
N ASP A 212 -16.05 -17.72 -2.14
CA ASP A 212 -16.79 -18.83 -1.56
C ASP A 212 -18.08 -18.36 -0.85
N THR A 213 -18.87 -19.31 -0.37
CA THR A 213 -20.12 -19.06 0.36
C THR A 213 -19.94 -18.27 1.66
N ASN A 214 -18.70 -18.21 2.18
CA ASN A 214 -18.30 -17.47 3.37
C ASN A 214 -17.69 -16.10 3.03
N MET A 215 -17.82 -15.64 1.78
CA MET A 215 -17.28 -14.36 1.28
C MET A 215 -15.76 -14.28 1.35
N LYS A 216 -15.05 -15.41 1.30
CA LYS A 216 -13.59 -15.44 1.20
C LYS A 216 -13.19 -15.62 -0.26
N TYR A 217 -12.13 -14.94 -0.67
CA TYR A 217 -11.60 -15.08 -2.01
C TYR A 217 -11.04 -16.48 -2.22
N VAL A 218 -11.51 -17.18 -3.25
CA VAL A 218 -10.95 -18.45 -3.74
C VAL A 218 -9.86 -18.17 -4.76
N TYR A 219 -10.13 -17.21 -5.64
CA TYR A 219 -9.24 -16.85 -6.74
C TYR A 219 -9.39 -15.37 -7.08
N VAL A 220 -8.28 -14.72 -7.44
CA VAL A 220 -8.25 -13.33 -7.90
C VAL A 220 -7.30 -13.22 -9.08
N LEU A 221 -7.81 -12.78 -10.23
CA LEU A 221 -7.01 -12.43 -11.40
C LEU A 221 -7.06 -10.93 -11.63
N THR A 222 -5.88 -10.32 -11.75
CA THR A 222 -5.73 -8.88 -12.02
C THR A 222 -4.94 -8.66 -13.29
N GLY A 223 -5.06 -7.46 -13.88
CA GLY A 223 -4.18 -6.99 -14.96
C GLY A 223 -4.76 -7.10 -16.37
N TRP A 224 -6.02 -7.53 -16.51
CA TRP A 224 -6.74 -7.48 -17.78
C TRP A 224 -7.11 -6.05 -18.15
N GLU A 225 -7.11 -5.72 -19.43
CA GLU A 225 -7.45 -4.38 -19.87
C GLU A 225 -8.95 -4.08 -19.64
N GLY A 226 -9.29 -2.82 -19.37
CA GLY A 226 -10.68 -2.40 -19.12
C GLY A 226 -11.63 -2.64 -20.30
N SER A 227 -11.12 -2.82 -21.52
CA SER A 227 -11.94 -3.18 -22.68
C SER A 227 -12.24 -4.68 -22.78
N ALA A 228 -11.58 -5.53 -21.99
CA ALA A 228 -11.77 -6.97 -22.04
C ALA A 228 -13.14 -7.36 -21.50
N THR A 229 -13.86 -8.22 -22.22
CA THR A 229 -15.13 -8.79 -21.77
C THR A 229 -14.88 -9.81 -20.66
N ASP A 230 -15.82 -9.94 -19.72
CA ASP A 230 -15.68 -10.88 -18.59
C ASP A 230 -15.53 -12.32 -19.08
N PHE A 231 -16.16 -12.68 -20.20
CA PHE A 231 -15.98 -13.97 -20.87
C PHE A 231 -14.53 -14.20 -21.33
N ARG A 232 -13.89 -13.18 -21.92
CA ARG A 232 -12.48 -13.26 -22.36
C ARG A 232 -11.55 -13.44 -21.16
N VAL A 233 -11.82 -12.72 -20.07
CA VAL A 233 -11.07 -12.85 -18.81
C VAL A 233 -11.26 -14.25 -18.24
N LEU A 234 -12.49 -14.76 -18.18
CA LEU A 234 -12.80 -16.10 -17.69
C LEU A 234 -12.11 -17.20 -18.51
N LYS A 235 -12.11 -17.10 -19.84
CA LYS A 235 -11.42 -18.07 -20.71
C LYS A 235 -9.92 -18.15 -20.41
N ASP A 236 -9.28 -17.00 -20.16
CA ASP A 236 -7.88 -16.96 -19.75
C ASP A 236 -7.66 -17.53 -18.34
N VAL A 237 -8.60 -17.29 -17.42
CA VAL A 237 -8.55 -17.85 -16.07
C VAL A 237 -8.51 -19.38 -16.10
N VAL A 238 -9.35 -20.01 -16.93
CA VAL A 238 -9.41 -21.48 -17.05
C VAL A 238 -8.20 -22.04 -17.78
N ALA A 239 -7.66 -21.32 -18.77
CA ALA A 239 -6.53 -21.79 -19.57
C ALA A 239 -5.16 -21.71 -18.87
N ARG A 240 -5.04 -20.96 -17.77
CA ARG A 240 -3.76 -20.75 -17.06
C ARG A 240 -3.30 -22.02 -16.32
N PRO A 241 -1.98 -22.31 -16.26
CA PRO A 241 -1.44 -23.42 -15.47
C PRO A 241 -1.77 -23.36 -13.97
N ASN A 242 -1.81 -22.14 -13.42
CA ASN A 242 -2.25 -21.85 -12.04
C ASN A 242 -3.66 -21.23 -12.03
N GLY A 243 -4.44 -21.53 -13.07
CA GLY A 243 -5.78 -21.01 -13.28
C GLY A 243 -6.81 -21.60 -12.34
N LEU A 244 -8.03 -21.08 -12.43
CA LEU A 244 -9.16 -21.66 -11.69
C LEU A 244 -9.44 -23.05 -12.25
N LYS A 245 -9.33 -24.07 -11.41
CA LYS A 245 -9.66 -25.45 -11.78
C LYS A 245 -11.18 -25.58 -11.78
N VAL A 246 -11.77 -25.50 -12.96
CA VAL A 246 -13.19 -25.76 -13.19
C VAL A 246 -13.29 -27.18 -13.77
N PRO A 247 -14.07 -28.08 -13.16
CA PRO A 247 -14.35 -29.40 -13.71
C PRO A 247 -14.95 -29.31 -15.11
N ASN A 248 -14.50 -30.22 -15.97
CA ASN A 248 -14.43 -30.06 -17.43
C ASN A 248 -15.77 -30.02 -18.20
N GLU A 249 -16.94 -29.94 -17.57
CA GLU A 249 -18.20 -30.18 -18.31
C GLU A 249 -19.22 -29.04 -18.41
N HIS A 250 -19.11 -27.92 -17.69
CA HIS A 250 -19.99 -26.76 -17.95
C HIS A 250 -19.30 -25.41 -17.68
N VAL A 251 -18.54 -24.91 -18.66
CA VAL A 251 -18.59 -23.48 -18.92
C VAL A 251 -19.95 -23.28 -19.56
N VAL A 252 -20.94 -22.86 -18.77
CA VAL A 252 -22.24 -22.46 -19.32
C VAL A 252 -21.94 -21.30 -20.27
N ASP A 253 -22.02 -21.57 -21.57
CA ASP A 253 -22.02 -20.50 -22.57
C ASP A 253 -23.06 -19.48 -22.13
N PRO A 254 -22.75 -18.17 -22.14
CA PRO A 254 -23.74 -17.15 -21.84
C PRO A 254 -24.96 -17.45 -22.70
N ILE A 255 -26.13 -17.60 -22.09
CA ILE A 255 -27.38 -17.68 -22.83
C ILE A 255 -27.47 -16.36 -23.61
N GLU A 256 -27.10 -16.40 -24.89
CA GLU A 256 -27.54 -15.40 -25.86
C GLU A 256 -29.04 -15.62 -25.96
N THR A 257 -29.79 -14.91 -25.13
CA THR A 257 -31.21 -14.73 -25.39
C THR A 257 -31.29 -13.95 -26.70
N GLU A 258 -31.46 -14.67 -27.80
CA GLU A 258 -31.99 -14.11 -29.04
C GLU A 258 -33.29 -13.39 -28.68
N VAL A 259 -33.24 -12.06 -28.65
CA VAL A 259 -34.43 -11.24 -28.57
C VAL A 259 -35.11 -11.38 -29.93
N PRO A 260 -36.35 -11.88 -30.03
CA PRO A 260 -37.04 -11.93 -31.30
C PRO A 260 -37.23 -10.50 -31.80
N GLU A 261 -36.83 -10.23 -33.05
CA GLU A 261 -37.14 -8.98 -33.74
C GLU A 261 -38.67 -8.82 -33.84
N THR A 262 -39.26 -8.05 -32.94
CA THR A 262 -40.60 -7.50 -33.16
C THR A 262 -40.46 -6.15 -33.83
N ASN A 263 -40.78 -6.12 -35.13
CA ASN A 263 -41.04 -4.91 -35.89
C ASN A 263 -42.19 -4.13 -35.25
N GLU A 264 -41.93 -2.91 -34.76
CA GLU A 264 -42.77 -1.70 -34.93
C GLU A 264 -42.26 -0.49 -34.09
N PRO A 265 -42.65 0.77 -34.42
CA PRO A 265 -41.70 1.85 -34.61
C PRO A 265 -41.46 2.75 -33.39
N ASN A 266 -40.31 3.43 -33.47
CA ASN A 266 -39.85 4.59 -32.71
C ASN A 266 -40.95 5.37 -31.97
N ASP A 267 -40.92 5.31 -30.64
CA ASP A 267 -41.29 6.48 -29.85
C ASP A 267 -40.31 6.72 -28.71
N CYS A 268 -39.88 7.97 -28.65
CA CYS A 268 -38.93 8.51 -27.70
C CYS A 268 -39.55 8.55 -26.29
N HIS A 269 -38.86 8.02 -25.28
CA HIS A 269 -38.74 8.48 -23.89
C HIS A 269 -38.18 7.33 -23.04
N ALA A 270 -36.87 7.32 -22.77
CA ALA A 270 -36.25 6.32 -21.91
C ALA A 270 -36.35 6.75 -20.43
N PRO A 271 -37.04 6.00 -19.54
CA PRO A 271 -36.81 6.11 -18.12
C PRO A 271 -35.58 5.27 -17.74
N LYS A 272 -34.69 5.88 -16.95
CA LYS A 272 -33.52 5.24 -16.34
C LYS A 272 -33.99 4.09 -15.44
N SER A 273 -33.51 2.87 -15.68
CA SER A 273 -33.64 1.76 -14.74
C SER A 273 -32.33 0.98 -14.54
N ASN A 274 -31.83 1.13 -13.32
CA ASN A 274 -31.19 0.16 -12.43
C ASN A 274 -30.28 -0.95 -12.99
N VAL A 275 -29.03 -0.82 -12.57
CA VAL A 275 -27.92 -1.77 -12.50
C VAL A 275 -28.34 -3.16 -11.99
N THR A 276 -28.06 -4.20 -12.77
CA THR A 276 -27.87 -5.58 -12.29
C THR A 276 -26.51 -6.08 -12.79
N GLY A 277 -25.55 -6.24 -11.87
CA GLY A 277 -24.33 -6.98 -12.16
C GLY A 277 -24.66 -8.47 -12.27
N HIS A 278 -24.32 -9.09 -13.40
CA HIS A 278 -24.50 -10.52 -13.59
C HIS A 278 -23.34 -11.27 -12.93
N ALA A 279 -23.60 -11.88 -11.78
CA ALA A 279 -22.65 -12.79 -11.16
C ALA A 279 -22.80 -14.18 -11.78
N THR A 280 -21.70 -14.78 -12.23
CA THR A 280 -21.66 -16.14 -12.78
C THR A 280 -21.17 -17.10 -11.69
N MET A 281 -21.70 -18.32 -11.61
CA MET A 281 -21.20 -19.30 -10.66
C MET A 281 -20.31 -20.34 -11.32
N VAL A 282 -19.34 -20.83 -10.58
CA VAL A 282 -18.37 -21.83 -11.05
C VAL A 282 -18.76 -23.19 -10.50
N LEU A 283 -19.08 -24.16 -11.35
CA LEU A 283 -19.51 -25.52 -10.97
C LEU A 283 -18.33 -26.49 -10.82
N ASP A 284 -18.44 -27.44 -9.89
CA ASP A 284 -17.64 -28.64 -9.70
C ASP A 284 -18.58 -29.85 -9.56
N HIS A 285 -18.41 -30.85 -10.42
CA HIS A 285 -19.15 -32.10 -10.34
C HIS A 285 -18.20 -33.27 -10.55
N ASN A 286 -17.99 -34.03 -9.48
CA ASN A 286 -17.49 -35.39 -9.53
C ASN A 286 -18.65 -36.33 -9.20
N ASP A 287 -19.25 -36.92 -10.24
CA ASP A 287 -20.08 -38.12 -10.11
C ASP A 287 -19.60 -39.17 -11.12
N THR A 288 -18.58 -39.93 -10.73
CA THR A 288 -18.36 -41.27 -11.29
C THR A 288 -19.48 -42.19 -10.79
N LYS A 289 -20.54 -42.37 -11.59
CA LYS A 289 -21.39 -43.57 -11.47
C LYS A 289 -20.62 -44.78 -11.99
N PRO A 290 -20.51 -45.89 -11.23
CA PRO A 290 -20.00 -47.14 -11.76
C PRO A 290 -20.98 -47.69 -12.80
N GLN A 291 -20.48 -47.99 -14.00
CA GLN A 291 -21.18 -48.87 -14.92
C GLN A 291 -21.20 -50.28 -14.32
N SER A 292 -22.40 -50.79 -14.06
CA SER A 292 -22.72 -52.22 -13.99
C SER A 292 -24.09 -52.44 -14.60
#